data_AF-A0A3D1BML8-F1
#
_entry.id   AF-A0A3D1BML8-F1
#
_cell.length_a   1.000
_cell.length_b   1.000
_cell.length_c   1.000
_cell.angle_alpha   90.00
_cell.angle_beta   90.00
_cell.angle_gamma   90.00
#
_symmetry.space_group_name_H-M   'P 1'
#
loop_
_entity.id
_entity.type
_entity.pdbx_description
1 polymer ?
#
loop_
_entity_poly.entity_id
_entity_poly.type
_entity_poly.pdbx_seq_one_letter_code
_entity_poly.pdbx_strand_id
1 'polypeptide(L)' 'MKKVFYLGMIIGGITGIIIALSMDAILGGSLGSWREAVANDLRALFGINPGLNSPVVLIGVIVVIASL' A
#
# COMPACT_ATOMS: atom_id res chain seq x y z
N MET A 1 11.65 -22.28 18.30
CA MET A 1 12.35 -21.08 17.78
C MET A 1 11.81 -20.62 16.43
N LYS A 2 11.82 -21.45 15.37
CA LYS A 2 11.33 -21.05 14.03
C LYS A 2 9.90 -20.50 14.00
N LYS A 3 8.96 -21.10 14.75
CA LYS A 3 7.55 -20.65 14.82
C LYS A 3 7.38 -19.21 15.32
N VAL A 4 8.12 -18.84 16.37
CA VAL A 4 8.06 -17.49 16.96
C VAL A 4 8.67 -16.46 16.01
N PHE A 5 9.74 -16.84 15.30
CA PHE A 5 10.33 -16.00 14.26
C PHE A 5 9.35 -15.72 13.11
N TYR A 6 8.68 -16.74 12.58
CA TYR A 6 7.65 -16.55 11.54
C TYR A 6 6.48 -15.69 12.03
N LEU A 7 6.04 -15.89 13.27
CA LEU A 7 4.99 -15.07 13.87
C LEU A 7 5.42 -13.60 13.97
N GLY A 8 6.67 -13.34 14.38
CA GLY A 8 7.26 -12.00 14.41
C GLY A 8 7.33 -11.34 13.04
N MET A 9 7.73 -12.08 12.00
CA MET A 9 7.74 -11.56 10.63
C MET A 9 6.34 -11.21 10.11
N ILE A 10 5.34 -12.05 10.39
CA ILE A 10 3.95 -11.80 9.95
C ILE A 10 3.41 -10.56 10.66
N ILE A 11 3.54 -10.48 11.99
CA ILE A 11 3.04 -9.34 12.76
C ILE A 11 3.78 -8.06 12.33
N GLY A 12 5.11 -8.11 12.23
CA GLY A 12 5.93 -6.97 11.81
C GLY A 12 5.58 -6.49 10.40
N GLY A 13 5.37 -7.40 9.46
CA GLY A 13 4.95 -7.07 8.09
C GLY A 13 3.58 -6.41 8.04
N ILE A 14 2.59 -6.96 8.77
CA ILE A 14 1.25 -6.36 8.86
C ILE A 14 1.33 -4.96 9.48
N THR A 15 2.07 -4.80 10.58
CA THR A 15 2.24 -3.49 11.23
C THR A 15 2.94 -2.49 10.31
N GLY A 16 3.97 -2.91 9.56
CA GLY A 16 4.66 -2.05 8.60
C GLY A 16 3.72 -1.56 7.48
N ILE A 17 2.90 -2.45 6.92
CA ILE A 17 1.89 -2.09 5.91
C ILE A 17 0.89 -1.09 6.48
N ILE A 18 0.39 -1.31 7.70
CA ILE A 18 -0.56 -0.39 8.34
C ILE A 18 0.06 1.01 8.53
N ILE A 19 1.31 1.08 9.00
CA ILE A 19 2.00 2.36 9.20
C ILE A 19 2.18 3.08 7.87
N ALA A 20 2.66 2.39 6.83
CA ALA A 20 2.87 2.99 5.52
C ALA A 20 1.55 3.51 4.89
N LEU A 21 0.46 2.73 4.96
CA LEU A 21 -0.86 3.19 4.54
C LEU A 21 -1.37 4.38 5.37
N SER A 22 -1.08 4.40 6.67
CA SER A 22 -1.46 5.52 7.55
C SER A 22 -0.69 6.78 7.20
N MET A 23 0.60 6.67 6.88
CA MET A 23 1.41 7.80 6.41
C MET A 23 0.86 8.33 5.09
N ASP A 24 0.47 7.46 4.16
CA ASP A 24 -0.17 7.87 2.91
C ASP A 24 -1.54 8.53 3.13
N ALA A 25 -2.30 8.06 4.12
CA ALA A 25 -3.58 8.64 4.50
C ALA A 25 -3.44 10.05 5.08
N ILE A 26 -2.45 10.26 5.95
CA ILE A 26 -2.27 11.50 6.70
C ILE A 26 -1.48 12.54 5.88
N LEU A 27 -0.43 12.09 5.17
CA LEU A 27 0.55 12.95 4.51
C LEU A 27 0.37 12.99 2.99
N GLY A 28 -0.47 12.12 2.40
CA GLY A 28 -0.60 12.00 0.95
C GLY A 28 -1.02 13.30 0.26
N GLY A 29 -1.81 14.13 0.92
CA GLY A 29 -2.23 15.44 0.39
C GLY A 29 -1.15 16.52 0.41
N SER A 30 -0.04 16.33 1.14
CA SER A 30 1.04 17.33 1.28
C SER A 30 2.37 16.86 0.67
N LEU A 31 2.69 15.57 0.74
CA LEU A 31 3.96 15.00 0.27
C LEU A 31 3.82 14.15 -1.00
N GLY A 32 2.59 13.99 -1.50
CA GLY A 32 2.27 13.06 -2.58
C GLY A 32 1.73 11.74 -2.04
N SER A 33 0.81 11.14 -2.80
CA SER A 33 0.03 9.97 -2.38
C SER A 33 0.38 8.74 -3.23
N TRP A 34 0.77 7.66 -2.57
CA TRP A 34 0.95 6.34 -3.18
C TRP A 34 -0.36 5.84 -3.81
N ARG A 35 -1.52 6.14 -3.20
CA ARG A 35 -2.82 5.82 -3.79
C ARG A 35 -3.05 6.56 -5.10
N GLU A 36 -2.59 7.81 -5.22
CA GLU A 36 -2.70 8.58 -6.47
C GLU A 36 -1.76 8.03 -7.54
N ALA A 37 -0.51 7.70 -7.18
CA ALA A 37 0.45 7.08 -8.10
C ALA A 37 -0.09 5.75 -8.65
N VAL A 38 -0.55 4.86 -7.77
CA VAL A 38 -1.12 3.57 -8.18
C VAL A 38 -2.39 3.74 -9.00
N ALA A 39 -3.29 4.67 -8.63
CA ALA A 39 -4.49 4.93 -9.44
C ALA A 39 -4.14 5.48 -10.84
N ASN A 40 -3.11 6.31 -10.93
CA ASN A 40 -2.61 6.82 -12.20
C ASN A 40 -2.01 5.70 -13.06
N ASP A 41 -1.22 4.81 -12.47
CA ASP A 41 -0.63 3.67 -13.18
C ASP A 41 -1.71 2.69 -13.66
N LEU A 42 -2.72 2.40 -12.84
CA LEU A 42 -3.86 1.57 -13.24
C LEU A 42 -4.63 2.20 -14.41
N ARG A 43 -4.77 3.52 -14.42
CA ARG A 43 -5.36 4.24 -15.55
C ARG A 43 -4.51 4.14 -16.81
N ALA A 44 -3.20 4.30 -16.69
CA ALA A 44 -2.29 4.23 -17.82
C ALA A 44 -2.21 2.82 -18.42
N LEU A 45 -2.19 1.78 -17.58
CA LEU A 45 -1.99 0.39 -18.00
C LEU A 45 -3.28 -0.28 -18.48
N PHE A 46 -4.40 -0.04 -17.79
CA PHE A 46 -5.64 -0.77 -18.01
C PHE A 46 -6.79 0.13 -18.52
N GLY A 47 -6.57 1.44 -18.64
CA GLY A 47 -7.60 2.39 -19.07
C GLY A 47 -8.75 2.58 -18.07
N ILE A 48 -8.65 2.00 -16.86
CA ILE A 48 -9.66 2.11 -15.81
C ILE A 48 -9.41 3.34 -14.95
N ASN A 49 -10.48 3.95 -14.42
CA ASN A 49 -10.35 5.10 -13.52
C ASN A 49 -10.82 4.74 -12.11
N PRO A 50 -10.01 4.00 -11.34
CA PRO A 50 -10.40 3.56 -10.00
C PRO A 50 -10.36 4.74 -9.02
N GLY A 51 -11.31 4.78 -8.09
CA GLY A 51 -11.24 5.71 -6.97
C GLY A 51 -10.04 5.41 -6.07
N LEU A 52 -9.49 6.43 -5.41
CA LEU A 52 -8.29 6.32 -4.56
C LEU A 52 -8.43 5.32 -3.40
N ASN A 53 -9.65 5.16 -2.89
CA ASN A 53 -9.97 4.22 -1.80
C ASN A 53 -10.55 2.89 -2.33
N SER A 54 -10.50 2.64 -3.63
CA SER A 54 -10.97 1.37 -4.20
C SER A 54 -10.04 0.22 -3.78
N PRO A 55 -10.57 -1.01 -3.64
CA PRO A 55 -9.76 -2.16 -3.24
C PRO A 55 -8.55 -2.40 -4.16
N VAL A 56 -8.70 -2.17 -5.47
CA VAL A 56 -7.62 -2.38 -6.44
C VAL A 56 -6.46 -1.42 -6.23
N VAL A 57 -6.72 -0.15 -5.88
CA VAL A 57 -5.68 0.84 -5.59
C VAL A 57 -4.98 0.49 -4.27
N LEU A 58 -5.73 0.15 -3.23
CA LEU A 58 -5.16 -0.22 -1.94
C LEU A 58 -4.28 -1.48 -2.03
N ILE A 59 -4.74 -2.50 -2.77
CA ILE A 59 -3.94 -3.71 -3.04
C ILE A 59 -2.66 -3.34 -3.80
N GLY A 60 -2.75 -2.49 -4.83
CA GLY A 60 -1.57 -2.04 -5.56
C GLY A 60 -0.56 -1.33 -4.66
N VAL A 61 -1.03 -0.44 -3.77
CA VAL A 61 -0.16 0.26 -2.80
C VAL A 61 0.51 -0.75 -1.85
N ILE A 62 -0.22 -1.74 -1.34
CA ILE A 62 0.35 -2.79 -0.48
C ILE A 62 1.43 -3.58 -1.22
N VAL A 63 1.21 -3.95 -2.48
CA VAL A 63 2.20 -4.67 -3.30
C VAL A 63 3.45 -3.83 -3.50
N VAL A 64 3.31 -2.54 -3.81
CA VAL A 64 4.44 -1.61 -3.95
C VAL A 64 5.23 -1.54 -2.65
N ILE A 65 4.56 -1.31 -1.52
CA ILE A 65 5.20 -1.24 -0.19
C ILE A 65 5.92 -2.55 0.15
N ALA A 66 5.30 -3.70 -0.14
CA ALA A 66 5.89 -5.01 0.15
C ALA A 66 7.05 -5.38 -0.79
N SER A 67 7.21 -4.67 -1.91
CA SER A 67 8.30 -4.88 -2.89
C SER A 67 9.54 -4.02 -2.63
N LEU A 68 9.45 -3.06 -1.71
CA LEU A 68 10.56 -2.22 -1.23
C LEU A 68 11.39 -2.95 -0.17
#